data_AF-A0ABD6DTW5-F1
#
_entry.id   AF-A0ABD6DTW5-F1
#
_cell.length_a   1.000
_cell.length_b   1.000
_cell.length_c   1.000
_cell.angle_alpha   90.00
_cell.angle_beta   90.00
_cell.angle_gamma   90.00
#
_symmetry.space_group_name_H-M   'P 1'
#
loop_
_entity.id
_entity.type
_entity.pdbx_description
1 polymer ?
#
loop_
_entity_poly.entity_id
_entity_poly.type
_entity_poly.pdbx_seq_one_letter_code
_entity_poly.pdbx_strand_id
1 'polypeptide(L)'
;MATTRSPFIVLIGLVAVALLPLLVMWIVISDLATFAYFTGFALYFLVAHVALPGWVYIDATGRGSESAVGWTGICFFLPFVGFVAYYFLGRPDAPYEAGANAGVR
;
A
#
# COMPACT_ATOMS: atom_id res chain seq x y z
N MET A 1 -12.22 42.10 -4.62
CA MET A 1 -11.55 41.26 -3.59
C MET A 1 -11.40 39.86 -4.15
N ALA A 2 -10.16 39.37 -4.30
CA ALA A 2 -9.92 37.99 -4.74
C ALA A 2 -10.18 37.06 -3.55
N THR A 3 -11.20 36.22 -3.63
CA THR A 3 -11.47 35.19 -2.62
C THR A 3 -10.38 34.12 -2.73
N THR A 4 -9.41 34.14 -1.84
CA THR A 4 -8.37 33.10 -1.78
C THR A 4 -9.06 31.76 -1.53
N ARG A 5 -9.05 30.86 -2.52
CA ARG A 5 -9.61 29.51 -2.35
C ARG A 5 -8.88 28.83 -1.19
N SER A 6 -9.63 28.14 -0.33
CA SER A 6 -9.06 27.40 0.80
C SER A 6 -7.90 26.52 0.32
N PRO A 7 -6.71 26.58 0.97
CA PRO A 7 -5.56 25.77 0.61
C PRO A 7 -5.87 24.27 0.52
N PHE A 8 -6.81 23.79 1.35
CA PHE A 8 -7.29 22.40 1.29
C PHE A 8 -8.04 22.08 0.00
N ILE A 9 -8.86 23.00 -0.52
CA ILE A 9 -9.59 22.78 -1.78
C ILE A 9 -8.61 22.71 -2.95
N VAL A 10 -7.58 23.57 -2.93
CA VAL A 10 -6.52 23.55 -3.95
C VAL A 10 -5.74 22.24 -3.88
N LEU A 11 -5.36 21.79 -2.68
CA LEU A 11 -4.67 20.51 -2.49
C LEU A 11 -5.51 19.33 -2.97
N ILE A 12 -6.79 19.26 -2.59
CA ILE A 12 -7.71 18.20 -3.04
C ILE A 12 -7.81 18.22 -4.58
N GLY A 13 -7.95 19.39 -5.18
CA GLY A 13 -7.98 19.55 -6.64
C GLY A 13 -6.70 19.05 -7.32
N LEU A 14 -5.53 19.38 -6.78
CA LEU A 14 -4.24 18.92 -7.30
C LEU A 14 -4.07 17.40 -7.17
N VAL A 15 -4.43 16.84 -6.02
CA VAL A 15 -4.41 15.38 -5.78
C VAL A 15 -5.34 14.66 -6.75
N ALA A 16 -6.57 15.19 -6.94
CA ALA A 16 -7.53 14.63 -7.88
C ALA A 16 -7.01 14.67 -9.32
N VAL A 17 -6.44 15.79 -9.77
CA VAL A 17 -5.86 15.93 -11.11
C VAL A 17 -4.70 14.95 -11.32
N ALA A 18 -3.89 14.70 -10.30
CA ALA A 18 -2.78 13.75 -10.39
C ALA A 18 -3.25 12.29 -10.44
N LEU A 19 -4.23 11.91 -9.62
CA LEU A 19 -4.60 10.51 -9.40
C LEU A 19 -5.75 10.02 -10.28
N LEU A 20 -6.68 10.88 -10.68
CA LEU A 20 -7.84 10.48 -11.51
C LEU A 20 -7.43 9.93 -12.89
N PRO A 21 -6.50 10.54 -13.65
CA PRO A 21 -6.07 9.98 -14.93
C PRO A 21 -5.42 8.60 -14.77
N LEU A 22 -4.63 8.42 -13.70
CA LEU A 22 -4.04 7.13 -13.35
C LEU A 22 -5.10 6.07 -13.05
N LEU A 23 -6.11 6.42 -12.24
CA LEU A 23 -7.23 5.53 -11.93
C LEU A 23 -8.00 5.13 -13.20
N VAL A 24 -8.34 6.10 -14.05
CA VAL A 24 -9.06 5.88 -15.31
C VAL A 24 -8.25 5.00 -16.24
N MET A 25 -6.96 5.30 -16.43
CA MET A 25 -6.06 4.49 -17.24
C MET A 25 -6.04 3.04 -16.73
N TRP A 26 -5.98 2.84 -15.42
CA TRP A 26 -5.91 1.50 -14.86
C TRP A 26 -7.19 0.71 -15.10
N ILE A 27 -8.35 1.34 -14.95
CA ILE A 27 -9.65 0.73 -15.26
C ILE A 27 -9.76 0.38 -16.74
N VAL A 28 -9.26 1.25 -17.62
CA VAL A 28 -9.38 1.08 -19.08
C VAL A 28 -8.47 -0.03 -19.62
N ILE A 29 -7.28 -0.19 -19.05
CA ILE A 29 -6.23 -1.06 -19.61
C ILE A 29 -6.18 -2.43 -18.91
N SER A 30 -6.69 -2.54 -17.68
CA SER A 30 -6.64 -3.78 -16.91
C SER A 30 -7.89 -4.63 -17.13
N ASP A 31 -7.73 -5.94 -17.24
CA ASP A 31 -8.87 -6.85 -17.08
C ASP A 31 -9.38 -6.83 -15.62
N LEU A 32 -10.60 -7.34 -15.42
CA LEU A 32 -11.25 -7.30 -14.11
C LEU A 32 -10.45 -8.03 -13.01
N ALA A 33 -9.78 -9.13 -13.33
CA ALA A 33 -9.00 -9.88 -12.35
C ALA A 33 -7.74 -9.11 -11.95
N THR A 34 -7.01 -8.54 -12.91
CA THR A 34 -5.84 -7.69 -12.64
C THR A 34 -6.23 -6.47 -11.81
N PHE A 35 -7.33 -5.79 -12.17
CA PHE A 35 -7.83 -4.64 -11.41
C PHE A 35 -8.23 -5.02 -9.97
N ALA A 36 -8.94 -6.14 -9.80
CA ALA A 36 -9.33 -6.63 -8.48
C ALA A 36 -8.11 -6.97 -7.61
N TYR A 37 -7.10 -7.63 -8.20
CA TYR A 37 -5.85 -7.94 -7.52
C TYR A 37 -5.13 -6.67 -7.05
N PHE A 38 -4.93 -5.70 -7.94
CA PHE A 38 -4.28 -4.44 -7.58
C PHE A 38 -5.06 -3.65 -6.54
N THR A 39 -6.38 -3.60 -6.64
CA THR A 39 -7.24 -2.94 -5.65
C THR A 39 -7.12 -3.63 -4.30
N GLY A 40 -7.17 -4.96 -4.28
CA GLY A 40 -6.98 -5.76 -3.06
C GLY A 40 -5.62 -5.51 -2.43
N PHE A 41 -4.56 -5.46 -3.24
CA PHE A 41 -3.21 -5.14 -2.77
C PHE A 41 -3.11 -3.72 -2.22
N ALA A 42 -3.70 -2.72 -2.88
CA ALA A 42 -3.71 -1.35 -2.41
C ALA A 42 -4.45 -1.21 -1.06
N LEU A 43 -5.60 -1.87 -0.92
CA LEU A 43 -6.35 -1.91 0.34
C LEU A 43 -5.55 -2.58 1.46
N TYR A 44 -4.95 -3.74 1.17
CA TYR A 44 -4.05 -4.40 2.10
C TYR A 44 -2.91 -3.47 2.54
N PHE A 45 -2.26 -2.79 1.59
CA PHE A 45 -1.15 -1.90 1.87
C PHE A 45 -1.57 -0.75 2.79
N LEU A 46 -2.68 -0.07 2.49
CA LEU A 46 -3.20 1.03 3.31
C LEU A 46 -3.57 0.56 4.72
N VAL A 47 -4.21 -0.60 4.85
CA VAL A 47 -4.57 -1.14 6.17
C VAL A 47 -3.32 -1.51 6.97
N ALA A 48 -2.42 -2.28 6.38
CA ALA A 48 -1.25 -2.82 7.07
C ALA A 48 -0.17 -1.77 7.39
N HIS A 49 -0.03 -0.73 6.58
CA HIS A 49 1.06 0.25 6.72
C HIS A 49 0.60 1.63 7.19
N VAL A 50 -0.71 1.93 7.13
CA VAL A 50 -1.23 3.24 7.52
C VAL A 50 -2.24 3.10 8.66
N ALA A 51 -3.35 2.40 8.43
CA ALA A 51 -4.43 2.33 9.41
C ALA A 51 -4.01 1.63 10.70
N LEU A 52 -3.43 0.44 10.61
CA LEU A 52 -3.01 -0.33 11.78
C LEU A 52 -1.84 0.33 12.54
N PRO A 53 -0.73 0.74 11.89
CA PRO A 53 0.36 1.40 12.62
C PRO A 53 -0.08 2.74 13.24
N GLY A 54 -0.90 3.51 12.52
CA GLY A 54 -1.49 4.75 13.03
C GLY A 54 -2.38 4.51 14.25
N TRP A 55 -3.23 3.49 14.21
CA TRP A 55 -4.03 3.10 15.38
C TRP A 55 -3.15 2.69 16.55
N VAL A 56 -2.16 1.80 16.33
CA VAL A 56 -1.23 1.33 17.37
C VAL A 56 -0.51 2.51 18.02
N TYR A 57 -0.10 3.50 17.23
CA TYR A 57 0.52 4.71 17.77
C TYR A 57 -0.41 5.47 18.71
N ILE A 58 -1.65 5.71 18.27
CA ILE A 58 -2.65 6.47 19.04
C ILE A 58 -3.02 5.71 20.32
N ASP A 59 -3.27 4.40 20.25
CA ASP A 59 -3.61 3.59 21.42
C ASP A 59 -2.44 3.51 22.42
N ALA A 60 -1.22 3.25 21.94
CA ALA A 60 -0.04 3.17 22.82
C ALA A 60 0.27 4.53 23.49
N THR A 61 0.12 5.64 22.76
CA THR A 61 0.28 6.99 23.31
C THR A 61 -0.81 7.30 24.33
N GLY A 62 -2.07 6.99 24.01
CA GLY A 62 -3.22 7.21 24.90
C GLY A 62 -3.14 6.40 26.20
N ARG A 63 -2.43 5.27 26.20
CA ARG A 63 -2.16 4.45 27.39
C ARG A 63 -0.86 4.82 28.13
N GLY A 64 -0.14 5.85 27.70
CA GLY A 64 1.09 6.31 28.35
C GLY A 64 2.30 5.40 28.15
N SER A 65 2.35 4.65 27.04
CA SER A 65 3.50 3.79 26.72
C SER A 65 4.74 4.61 26.37
N GLU A 66 5.86 4.37 27.05
CA GLU A 66 7.17 4.96 26.71
C GLU A 66 7.73 4.44 25.38
N SER A 67 7.16 3.36 24.85
CA SER A 67 7.63 2.68 23.63
C SER A 67 6.60 2.73 22.49
N ALA A 68 5.71 3.73 22.46
CA ALA A 68 4.68 3.86 21.42
C ALA A 68 5.26 3.81 20.00
N VAL A 69 6.36 4.54 19.74
CA VAL A 69 7.06 4.51 18.44
C VAL A 69 7.60 3.12 18.12
N GLY A 70 8.12 2.40 19.13
CA GLY A 70 8.61 1.04 18.97
C GLY A 70 7.50 0.08 18.53
N TRP A 71 6.33 0.14 19.19
CA TRP A 71 5.18 -0.68 18.83
C TRP A 71 4.64 -0.36 17.43
N THR A 72 4.57 0.92 17.07
CA THR A 72 4.20 1.35 15.72
C THR A 72 5.17 0.84 14.67
N GLY A 73 6.47 0.93 14.93
CA GLY A 73 7.52 0.42 14.04
C GLY A 73 7.38 -1.09 13.83
N ILE A 74 7.21 -1.87 14.91
CA ILE A 74 6.99 -3.31 14.82
C ILE A 74 5.76 -3.62 13.96
N CYS A 75 4.64 -2.94 14.22
CA CYS A 75 3.40 -3.12 13.46
C CYS A 75 3.60 -2.81 11.97
N PHE A 76 4.33 -1.75 11.64
CA PHE A 76 4.63 -1.35 10.27
C PHE A 76 5.54 -2.34 9.54
N PHE A 77 6.54 -2.92 10.21
CA PHE A 77 7.52 -3.81 9.59
C PHE A 77 7.12 -5.29 9.58
N LEU A 78 6.18 -5.71 10.43
CA LEU A 78 5.70 -7.09 10.50
C LEU A 78 5.23 -7.68 9.15
N PRO A 79 4.53 -6.92 8.28
CA PRO A 79 4.19 -7.37 6.92
C PRO A 79 5.36 -7.87 6.07
N PHE A 80 6.59 -7.40 6.31
CA PHE A 80 7.78 -7.80 5.54
C PHE A 80 8.33 -9.17 5.93
N VAL A 81 7.89 -9.75 7.04
CA VAL A 81 8.40 -11.05 7.52
C VAL A 81 8.16 -12.16 6.50
N GLY A 82 7.01 -12.17 5.83
CA GLY A 82 6.71 -13.15 4.78
C GLY A 82 7.66 -13.03 3.58
N PHE A 83 7.99 -11.80 3.17
CA PHE A 83 8.97 -11.54 2.11
C PHE A 83 10.36 -12.07 2.49
N VAL A 84 10.82 -11.77 3.71
CA VAL A 84 12.11 -12.24 4.22
C VAL A 84 12.13 -13.77 4.27
N ALA A 85 11.08 -14.40 4.82
CA ALA A 85 10.97 -15.86 4.90
C ALA A 85 11.00 -16.51 3.52
N TYR A 86 10.25 -15.98 2.54
CA TYR A 86 10.31 -16.48 1.17
C TYR A 86 11.73 -16.37 0.61
N TYR A 87 12.36 -15.19 0.72
CA TYR A 87 13.66 -14.96 0.11
C TYR A 87 14.77 -15.87 0.67
N PHE A 88 14.79 -16.09 1.99
CA PHE A 88 15.86 -16.85 2.64
C PHE A 88 15.56 -18.34 2.83
N LEU A 89 14.28 -18.74 2.89
CA LEU A 89 13.89 -20.12 3.23
C LEU A 89 13.11 -20.81 2.12
N GLY A 90 12.32 -20.07 1.34
CA GLY A 90 11.35 -20.63 0.40
C GLY A 90 11.69 -20.45 -1.08
N ARG A 91 12.70 -19.66 -1.41
CA ARG A 91 13.05 -19.32 -2.79
C ARG A 91 13.63 -20.55 -3.50
N PRO A 92 13.02 -21.03 -4.59
CA PRO A 92 13.59 -22.11 -5.38
C PRO A 92 14.85 -21.66 -6.12
N ASP A 93 15.80 -22.58 -6.33
CA ASP A 93 17.02 -22.36 -7.13
C ASP A 93 16.76 -22.37 -8.66
N ALA A 94 15.50 -22.48 -9.08
CA ALA A 94 15.12 -22.46 -10.47
C ALA A 94 15.29 -21.07 -11.09
N PRO A 95 15.63 -20.97 -12.39
CA PRO A 95 15.64 -19.70 -13.10
C PRO A 95 14.24 -19.07 -13.07
N TYR A 96 14.21 -17.74 -12.95
CA TYR A 96 12.97 -16.98 -13.01
C TYR A 96 12.40 -17.08 -14.43
N GLU A 97 11.31 -17.83 -14.58
CA GLU A 97 10.52 -17.87 -15.81
C GLU A 97 9.26 -17.02 -15.62
N ALA A 98 9.13 -15.95 -16.39
CA ALA A 98 7.91 -15.15 -16.45
C ALA A 98 7.58 -14.79 -17.89
N GLY A 99 6.29 -14.84 -18.23
CA GLY A 99 5.74 -14.54 -19.55
C GLY A 99 4.53 -15.41 -19.88
N ALA A 100 3.75 -15.01 -20.89
CA ALA A 100 2.52 -15.70 -21.28
C ALA A 100 2.70 -17.18 -21.71
N ASN A 101 3.95 -17.60 -21.97
CA ASN A 101 4.31 -18.95 -22.40
C ASN A 101 4.86 -19.83 -21.26
N ALA A 102 4.99 -19.29 -20.04
CA ALA A 102 5.45 -20.06 -18.88
C ALA A 102 4.38 -21.10 -18.52
N GLY A 103 4.67 -22.38 -18.80
CA GLY A 103 3.74 -23.50 -18.59
C GLY A 103 3.23 -24.19 -19.87
N VAL A 104 3.61 -23.71 -21.06
CA VAL A 104 3.41 -24.46 -22.31
C VAL A 104 4.62 -25.39 -22.52
N ARG A 105 4.69 -26.46 -21.74
CA ARG A 105 5.61 -27.58 -21.97
C ARG A 105 4.86 -28.89 -21.77
#